data_AF-A0A0H3C3N5-F1
#
_entry.id   AF-A0A0H3C3N5-F1
#
_cell.length_a   1.000
_cell.length_b   1.000
_cell.length_c   1.000
_cell.angle_alpha   90.00
_cell.angle_beta   90.00
_cell.angle_gamma   90.00
#
_symmetry.space_group_name_H-M   'P 1'
#
loop_
_entity.id
_entity.type
_entity.pdbx_description
1 polymer ?
#
loop_
_entity_poly.entity_id
_entity_poly.type
_entity_poly.pdbx_seq_one_letter_code
_entity_poly.pdbx_strand_id
1 'polypeptide(L)'
;MSDITKIKQEFDKKVAEIQALMKNPQQDSGLLSNSIDFRDQNLIFSNSGGVCTSSKDKIENYPAKGYPYKRGVKLSFGDGTTELEVEAGGGDDLYGVCSDIDEFSGMATVIPITNNFTGYLTLKKEGQNGVNPGDKLNFNQHGELEKVTGAQKSVNAIALSKAHKLTEDLFIVLASVFGNRAIKG
;
A
#
# COMPACT_ATOMS: atom_id res chain seq x y z
N MET A 1 40.38 -21.21 13.04
CA MET A 1 39.73 -21.37 11.71
C MET A 1 38.51 -22.31 11.75
N SER A 2 38.41 -23.28 12.66
CA SER A 2 37.23 -24.18 12.75
C SER A 2 35.91 -23.47 13.07
N ASP A 3 35.96 -22.42 13.89
CA ASP A 3 34.75 -21.82 14.45
C ASP A 3 34.04 -20.88 13.47
N ILE A 4 34.82 -20.18 12.63
CA ILE A 4 34.27 -19.34 11.54
C ILE A 4 33.55 -20.20 10.50
N THR A 5 34.10 -21.37 10.18
CA THR A 5 33.47 -22.30 9.23
C THR A 5 32.15 -22.87 9.77
N LYS A 6 32.09 -23.17 11.08
CA LYS A 6 30.85 -23.61 11.74
C LYS A 6 29.80 -22.50 11.75
N ILE A 7 30.19 -21.27 12.09
CA ILE A 7 29.29 -20.11 12.07
C ILE A 7 28.71 -19.89 10.67
N LYS A 8 29.53 -20.03 9.62
CA LYS A 8 29.07 -19.91 8.23
C LYS A 8 28.06 -20.99 7.86
N GLN A 9 28.32 -22.25 8.24
CA GLN A 9 27.39 -23.35 8.00
C GLN A 9 26.04 -23.17 8.72
N GLU A 10 26.07 -22.69 9.97
CA GLU A 10 24.84 -22.40 10.72
C GLU A 10 24.07 -21.23 10.11
N PHE A 11 24.77 -20.19 9.67
CA PHE A 11 24.18 -19.05 8.98
C PHE A 11 23.48 -19.49 7.67
N ASP A 12 24.19 -20.22 6.80
CA ASP A 12 23.66 -20.69 5.53
C ASP A 12 22.44 -21.60 5.73
N LYS A 13 22.45 -22.45 6.76
CA LYS A 13 21.32 -23.31 7.12
C LYS A 13 20.09 -22.51 7.55
N LYS A 14 20.26 -21.51 8.42
CA LYS A 14 19.15 -20.65 8.86
C LYS A 14 18.57 -19.82 7.73
N VAL A 15 19.41 -19.34 6.82
CA VAL A 15 18.96 -18.62 5.62
C VAL A 15 18.09 -19.53 4.76
N ALA A 16 18.50 -20.78 4.53
CA ALA A 16 17.71 -21.74 3.75
C ALA A 16 16.36 -22.08 4.42
N GLU A 17 16.33 -22.24 5.75
CA GLU A 17 15.09 -22.47 6.50
C GLU A 17 14.12 -21.28 6.37
N ILE A 18 14.63 -20.04 6.45
CA ILE A 18 13.83 -18.82 6.25
C ILE A 18 13.32 -18.74 4.81
N GLN A 19 14.18 -19.01 3.81
CA GLN A 19 13.80 -18.99 2.40
C GLN A 19 12.71 -20.02 2.08
N ALA A 20 12.75 -21.21 2.68
CA ALA A 20 11.73 -22.23 2.50
C ALA A 20 10.34 -21.82 3.04
N LEU A 21 10.31 -20.92 4.03
CA LEU A 21 9.07 -20.33 4.57
C LEU A 21 8.55 -19.17 3.71
N MET A 22 9.39 -18.58 2.87
CA MET A 22 9.00 -17.50 1.97
C MET A 22 8.28 -18.06 0.75
N LYS A 23 7.07 -17.55 0.44
CA LYS A 23 6.31 -17.98 -0.74
C LYS A 23 6.99 -17.62 -2.08
N ASN A 24 7.92 -16.67 -2.09
CA ASN A 24 8.77 -16.26 -3.20
C ASN A 24 10.08 -15.66 -2.65
N PRO A 25 11.14 -16.44 -2.39
CA PRO A 25 12.40 -15.89 -1.90
C PRO A 25 13.08 -15.09 -3.03
N GLN A 26 12.98 -13.76 -3.00
CA GLN A 26 13.78 -12.90 -3.86
C GLN A 26 15.22 -12.88 -3.33
N GLN A 27 16.12 -13.62 -3.99
CA GLN A 27 17.56 -13.42 -3.83
C GLN A 27 17.99 -12.33 -4.80
N ASP A 28 17.96 -11.08 -4.36
CA ASP A 28 18.60 -10.02 -5.12
C ASP A 28 19.66 -9.33 -4.27
N SER A 29 20.73 -10.08 -4.00
CA SER A 29 21.97 -9.55 -3.43
C SER A 29 22.69 -8.57 -4.38
N GLY A 30 22.17 -8.36 -5.59
CA GLY A 30 22.65 -7.38 -6.56
C GLY A 30 22.22 -5.94 -6.29
N LEU A 31 21.19 -5.71 -5.45
CA LEU A 31 20.57 -4.39 -5.29
C LEU A 31 21.39 -3.36 -4.50
N LEU A 32 22.52 -3.76 -3.91
CA LEU A 32 23.50 -2.87 -3.25
C LEU A 32 24.92 -3.02 -3.81
N SER A 33 25.09 -3.70 -4.94
CA SER A 33 26.39 -3.82 -5.59
C SER A 33 26.70 -2.56 -6.42
N ASN A 34 27.75 -1.82 -6.03
CA ASN A 34 28.24 -0.66 -6.79
C ASN A 34 28.98 -1.04 -8.10
N SER A 35 28.96 -2.31 -8.55
CA SER A 35 29.87 -2.78 -9.60
C SER A 35 29.27 -3.02 -10.98
N ILE A 36 27.98 -2.78 -11.22
CA ILE A 36 27.40 -2.87 -12.57
C ILE A 36 26.23 -1.90 -12.71
N ASP A 37 26.49 -0.80 -13.42
CA ASP A 37 25.62 0.17 -14.09
C ASP A 37 24.17 0.33 -13.58
N PHE A 38 23.80 1.57 -13.24
CA PHE A 38 22.42 2.04 -13.08
C PHE A 38 21.58 1.73 -14.33
N ARG A 39 21.06 0.51 -14.42
CA ARG A 39 20.09 0.09 -15.43
C ARG A 39 18.88 -0.46 -14.70
N ASP A 40 17.73 0.12 -15.02
CA ASP A 40 16.43 -0.42 -14.65
C ASP A 40 16.33 -1.85 -15.21
N GLN A 41 16.29 -2.84 -14.31
CA GLN A 41 16.22 -4.26 -14.68
C GLN A 41 14.79 -4.72 -15.01
N ASN A 42 13.80 -3.81 -15.02
CA ASN A 42 12.40 -4.14 -15.28
C ASN A 42 11.89 -5.31 -14.39
N LEU A 43 12.46 -5.40 -13.17
CA LEU A 43 12.14 -6.40 -12.17
C LEU A 43 10.77 -6.07 -11.57
N ILE A 44 9.79 -6.93 -11.82
CA ILE A 44 8.47 -6.83 -11.20
C ILE A 44 8.61 -7.34 -9.77
N PHE A 45 8.72 -6.44 -8.80
CA PHE A 45 8.65 -6.79 -7.39
C PHE A 45 7.30 -7.42 -7.11
N SER A 46 7.28 -8.72 -6.79
CA SER A 46 6.11 -9.34 -6.21
C SER A 46 5.90 -8.72 -4.83
N ASN A 47 4.98 -7.78 -4.75
CA ASN A 47 4.63 -7.00 -3.57
C ASN A 47 4.46 -7.92 -2.35
N SER A 48 5.45 -7.95 -1.46
CA SER A 48 5.46 -8.74 -0.23
C SER A 48 4.56 -8.06 0.82
N GLY A 49 3.25 -8.01 0.55
CA GLY A 49 2.33 -7.25 1.38
C GLY A 49 0.85 -7.62 1.26
N GLY A 50 0.52 -8.74 0.61
CA GLY A 50 -0.89 -9.17 0.46
C GLY A 50 -1.72 -8.29 -0.47
N VAL A 51 -1.07 -7.68 -1.46
CA VAL A 51 -1.70 -6.84 -2.47
C VAL A 51 -1.74 -7.60 -3.80
N CYS A 52 -2.91 -7.66 -4.44
CA CYS A 52 -3.03 -8.14 -5.82
C CYS A 52 -2.95 -6.94 -6.78
N THR A 53 -1.86 -6.84 -7.54
CA THR A 53 -1.70 -5.90 -8.66
C THR A 53 -1.50 -6.65 -9.99
N SER A 54 -1.93 -6.05 -11.09
CA SER A 54 -1.70 -6.47 -12.47
C SER A 54 -0.31 -6.06 -12.96
N SER A 55 0.23 -6.75 -13.97
CA SER A 55 1.47 -6.35 -14.67
C SER A 55 1.35 -5.06 -15.48
N LYS A 56 0.14 -4.48 -15.54
CA LYS A 56 -0.15 -3.17 -16.13
C LYS A 56 -0.29 -2.06 -15.08
N ASP A 57 -0.26 -2.41 -13.80
CA ASP A 57 -0.45 -1.43 -12.74
C ASP A 57 0.83 -0.61 -12.57
N LYS A 58 0.67 0.71 -12.68
CA LYS A 58 1.70 1.68 -12.34
C LYS A 58 1.83 1.78 -10.81
N ILE A 59 3.03 1.65 -10.29
CA ILE A 59 3.35 1.95 -8.88
C ILE A 59 4.29 3.15 -8.90
N GLU A 60 4.04 4.12 -8.04
CA GLU A 60 4.79 5.38 -7.98
C GLU A 60 5.27 5.64 -6.56
N ASN A 61 6.45 6.22 -6.42
CA ASN A 61 7.04 6.52 -5.12
C ASN A 61 7.17 8.03 -4.95
N TYR A 62 6.67 8.54 -3.82
CA TYR A 62 6.70 9.97 -3.48
C TYR A 62 7.12 10.17 -2.03
N PRO A 63 7.78 11.29 -1.68
CA PRO A 63 7.97 11.67 -0.29
C PRO A 63 6.61 11.77 0.43
N ALA A 64 6.52 11.17 1.60
CA ALA A 64 5.30 11.11 2.41
C ALA A 64 5.27 12.29 3.39
N LYS A 65 4.18 13.05 3.35
CA LYS A 65 3.87 14.06 4.36
C LYS A 65 2.92 13.45 5.39
N GLY A 66 3.42 13.30 6.62
CA GLY A 66 2.71 12.58 7.68
C GLY A 66 2.79 11.05 7.50
N TYR A 67 1.73 10.34 7.86
CA TYR A 67 1.69 8.87 7.82
C TYR A 67 0.47 8.32 7.05
N PRO A 68 0.46 8.40 5.71
CA PRO A 68 -0.67 7.95 4.87
C PRO A 68 -0.80 6.42 4.70
N TYR A 69 -0.24 5.60 5.59
CA TYR A 69 -0.20 4.14 5.41
C TYR A 69 -1.60 3.51 5.31
N LYS A 70 -1.85 2.73 4.25
CA LYS A 70 -3.14 2.06 3.94
C LYS A 70 -4.33 3.01 3.79
N ARG A 71 -4.06 4.27 3.44
CA ARG A 71 -5.07 5.31 3.22
C ARG A 71 -5.08 5.76 1.76
N GLY A 72 -6.18 6.40 1.37
CA GLY A 72 -6.22 7.26 0.20
C GLY A 72 -5.23 8.42 0.36
N VAL A 73 -4.60 8.81 -0.74
CA VAL A 73 -3.64 9.92 -0.78
C VAL A 73 -4.02 10.93 -1.84
N LYS A 74 -3.60 12.17 -1.60
CA LYS A 74 -3.63 13.26 -2.56
C LYS A 74 -2.20 13.79 -2.76
N LEU A 75 -2.00 14.45 -3.90
CA LEU A 75 -0.76 15.14 -4.18
C LEU A 75 -0.74 16.49 -3.45
N SER A 76 0.41 16.83 -2.89
CA SER A 76 0.68 18.10 -2.21
C SER A 76 2.06 18.60 -2.61
N PHE A 77 2.31 19.89 -2.40
CA PHE A 77 3.65 20.47 -2.54
C PHE A 77 4.15 20.83 -1.15
N GLY A 78 5.43 20.54 -0.88
CA GLY A 78 6.06 20.91 0.38
C GLY A 78 6.13 22.44 0.55
N ASP A 79 6.10 22.92 1.80
CA ASP A 79 6.18 24.35 2.09
C ASP A 79 7.56 24.89 1.70
N GLY A 80 7.65 25.46 0.49
CA GLY A 80 8.87 26.08 -0.04
C GLY A 80 9.75 25.17 -0.89
N THR A 81 9.33 23.94 -1.19
CA THR A 81 10.02 23.04 -2.13
C THR A 81 9.17 22.84 -3.39
N THR A 82 9.83 22.65 -4.54
CA THR A 82 9.16 22.25 -5.80
C THR A 82 8.94 20.73 -5.87
N GLU A 83 9.13 20.02 -4.75
CA GLU A 83 9.02 18.57 -4.70
C GLU A 83 7.56 18.17 -4.44
N LEU A 84 7.11 17.18 -5.22
CA LEU A 84 5.75 16.65 -5.13
C LEU A 84 5.71 15.62 -4.01
N GLU A 85 4.88 15.86 -3.01
CA GLU A 85 4.69 15.02 -1.83
C GLU A 85 3.30 14.39 -1.83
N VAL A 86 3.13 13.32 -1.06
CA VAL A 86 1.83 12.68 -0.85
C VAL A 86 1.40 12.77 0.61
N GLU A 87 0.17 13.21 0.83
CA GLU A 87 -0.45 13.24 2.15
C GLU A 87 -1.79 12.50 2.16
N ALA A 88 -2.26 12.13 3.34
CA ALA A 88 -3.56 11.46 3.49
C ALA A 88 -4.67 12.36 2.93
N GLY A 89 -5.49 11.80 2.05
CA GLY A 89 -6.48 12.58 1.30
C GLY A 89 -7.46 11.71 0.55
N GLY A 90 -8.60 12.30 0.18
CA GLY A 90 -9.62 11.62 -0.59
C GLY A 90 -10.67 12.60 -1.11
N GLY A 91 -11.87 12.12 -1.40
CA GLY A 91 -12.88 12.92 -2.10
C GLY A 91 -12.45 13.27 -3.52
N ASP A 92 -12.56 14.54 -3.88
CA ASP A 92 -12.25 15.04 -5.24
C ASP A 92 -10.74 15.09 -5.52
N ASP A 93 -9.91 15.17 -4.47
CA ASP A 93 -8.45 15.24 -4.58
C ASP A 93 -7.77 13.86 -4.50
N LEU A 94 -8.55 12.77 -4.51
CA LEU A 94 -8.03 11.42 -4.42
C LEU A 94 -7.14 11.10 -5.64
N TYR A 95 -5.84 10.98 -5.39
CA TYR A 95 -4.85 10.59 -6.39
C TYR A 95 -4.65 9.08 -6.47
N GLY A 96 -4.59 8.43 -5.32
CA GLY A 96 -4.26 7.01 -5.23
C GLY A 96 -4.39 6.47 -3.82
N VAL A 97 -3.83 5.29 -3.61
CA VAL A 97 -3.79 4.60 -2.32
C VAL A 97 -2.35 4.35 -1.95
N CYS A 98 -1.95 4.76 -0.75
CA CYS A 98 -0.63 4.42 -0.23
C CYS A 98 -0.65 2.98 0.32
N SER A 99 0.10 2.09 -0.32
CA SER A 99 0.18 0.69 0.07
C SER A 99 1.23 0.45 1.15
N ASP A 100 2.29 1.24 1.14
CA ASP A 100 3.44 1.10 2.03
C ASP A 100 4.21 2.41 2.21
N ILE A 101 4.96 2.54 3.31
CA ILE A 101 5.84 3.67 3.60
C ILE A 101 7.17 3.12 4.08
N ASP A 102 8.26 3.53 3.42
CA ASP A 102 9.60 3.35 3.96
C ASP A 102 9.87 4.41 5.02
N GLU A 103 9.84 4.01 6.28
CA GLU A 103 10.04 4.88 7.44
C GLU A 103 11.46 5.46 7.51
N PHE A 104 12.45 4.83 6.85
CA PHE A 104 13.82 5.33 6.84
C PHE A 104 14.00 6.49 5.85
N SER A 105 13.50 6.35 4.63
CA SER A 105 13.59 7.39 3.60
C SER A 105 12.42 8.38 3.59
N GLY A 106 11.32 8.05 4.27
CA GLY A 106 10.08 8.82 4.22
C GLY A 106 9.34 8.68 2.89
N MET A 107 9.61 7.64 2.10
CA MET A 107 8.98 7.45 0.78
C MET A 107 7.74 6.57 0.89
N ALA A 108 6.60 7.09 0.40
CA ALA A 108 5.36 6.35 0.26
C ALA A 108 5.27 5.68 -1.12
N THR A 109 4.93 4.39 -1.11
CA THR A 109 4.55 3.63 -2.29
C THR A 109 3.06 3.86 -2.57
N VAL A 110 2.76 4.49 -3.69
CA VAL A 110 1.41 4.87 -4.11
C VAL A 110 0.97 4.09 -5.32
N ILE A 111 -0.25 3.57 -5.25
CA ILE A 111 -0.95 2.95 -6.36
C ILE A 111 -1.97 3.97 -6.85
N PRO A 112 -1.80 4.56 -8.04
CA PRO A 112 -2.74 5.53 -8.58
C PRO A 112 -4.16 4.95 -8.65
N ILE A 113 -5.15 5.81 -8.42
CA ILE A 113 -6.56 5.40 -8.36
C ILE A 113 -7.07 4.87 -9.70
N THR A 114 -6.34 5.06 -10.80
CA THR A 114 -6.67 4.47 -12.11
C THR A 114 -6.46 2.96 -12.17
N ASN A 115 -5.75 2.38 -11.21
CA ASN A 115 -5.47 0.95 -11.16
C ASN A 115 -6.46 0.22 -10.26
N ASN A 116 -6.67 -1.05 -10.55
CA ASN A 116 -7.42 -1.92 -9.65
C ASN A 116 -6.49 -2.38 -8.53
N PHE A 117 -6.93 -2.23 -7.29
CA PHE A 117 -6.16 -2.62 -6.12
C PHE A 117 -7.06 -3.37 -5.15
N THR A 118 -6.58 -4.49 -4.60
CA THR A 118 -7.27 -5.17 -3.50
C THR A 118 -6.33 -5.32 -2.32
N GLY A 119 -6.78 -4.88 -1.15
CA GLY A 119 -5.98 -4.93 0.06
C GLY A 119 -6.74 -4.45 1.29
N TYR A 120 -6.10 -4.60 2.46
CA TYR A 120 -6.62 -4.06 3.71
C TYR A 120 -6.35 -2.57 3.79
N LEU A 121 -7.40 -1.79 3.98
CA LEU A 121 -7.36 -0.33 4.01
C LEU A 121 -8.02 0.23 5.28
N THR A 122 -7.57 1.39 5.72
CA THR A 122 -8.07 2.05 6.92
C THR A 122 -9.55 2.43 6.75
N LEU A 123 -10.35 2.11 7.76
CA LEU A 123 -11.77 2.42 7.84
C LEU A 123 -12.02 3.48 8.92
N LYS A 124 -12.90 4.44 8.64
CA LYS A 124 -13.36 5.44 9.59
C LYS A 124 -14.00 4.78 10.81
N LYS A 125 -13.57 5.15 12.02
CA LYS A 125 -14.02 4.58 13.31
C LYS A 125 -15.55 4.51 13.46
N GLU A 126 -16.26 5.57 13.09
CA GLU A 126 -17.72 5.65 13.20
C GLU A 126 -18.45 4.67 12.27
N GLY A 127 -17.78 4.17 11.22
CA GLY A 127 -18.33 3.23 10.24
C GLY A 127 -18.19 1.75 10.62
N GLN A 128 -17.48 1.42 11.71
CA GLN A 128 -17.07 0.06 12.07
C GLN A 128 -18.20 -0.98 12.09
N ASN A 129 -19.40 -0.61 12.57
CA ASN A 129 -20.50 -1.56 12.77
C ASN A 129 -21.41 -1.69 11.53
N GLY A 130 -21.18 -0.89 10.49
CA GLY A 130 -22.09 -0.77 9.34
C GLY A 130 -21.58 -1.42 8.06
N VAL A 131 -20.31 -1.86 8.02
CA VAL A 131 -19.67 -2.37 6.81
C VAL A 131 -19.76 -3.90 6.73
N ASN A 132 -20.43 -4.37 5.68
CA ASN A 132 -20.53 -5.76 5.29
C ASN A 132 -19.92 -5.96 3.90
N PRO A 133 -19.50 -7.20 3.55
CA PRO A 133 -19.10 -7.53 2.20
C PRO A 133 -20.16 -7.11 1.17
N GLY A 134 -19.74 -6.47 0.07
CA GLY A 134 -20.60 -5.90 -0.96
C GLY A 134 -20.97 -4.42 -0.74
N ASP A 135 -20.70 -3.85 0.44
CA ASP A 135 -20.94 -2.43 0.67
C ASP A 135 -20.02 -1.55 -0.19
N LYS A 136 -20.60 -0.45 -0.70
CA LYS A 136 -19.90 0.57 -1.47
C LYS A 136 -19.19 1.54 -0.52
N LEU A 137 -17.92 1.79 -0.78
CA LEU A 137 -17.06 2.64 0.04
C LEU A 137 -16.45 3.78 -0.79
N ASN A 138 -16.20 4.90 -0.13
CA ASN A 138 -15.46 6.05 -0.67
C ASN A 138 -14.32 6.44 0.29
N PHE A 139 -13.28 7.07 -0.26
CA PHE A 139 -12.24 7.69 0.56
C PHE A 139 -12.70 9.07 1.02
N ASN A 140 -12.69 9.30 2.33
CA ASN A 140 -13.01 10.60 2.92
C ASN A 140 -11.82 11.57 2.81
N GLN A 141 -11.98 12.80 3.32
CA GLN A 141 -10.93 13.83 3.26
C GLN A 141 -9.62 13.46 3.98
N HIS A 142 -9.65 12.46 4.86
CA HIS A 142 -8.49 11.95 5.59
C HIS A 142 -7.93 10.65 4.99
N GLY A 143 -8.39 10.25 3.80
CA GLY A 143 -7.97 9.03 3.13
C GLY A 143 -8.49 7.74 3.78
N GLU A 144 -9.46 7.82 4.68
CA GLU A 144 -10.07 6.64 5.30
C GLU A 144 -11.30 6.21 4.50
N LEU A 145 -11.56 4.91 4.45
CA LEU A 145 -12.77 4.39 3.85
C LEU A 145 -13.97 4.68 4.76
N GLU A 146 -15.06 5.13 4.15
CA GLU A 146 -16.37 5.22 4.78
C GLU A 146 -17.44 4.66 3.86
N LYS A 147 -18.58 4.27 4.44
CA LYS A 147 -19.69 3.71 3.67
C LYS A 147 -20.40 4.82 2.91
N VAL A 148 -20.62 4.59 1.62
CA VAL A 148 -21.31 5.55 0.75
C VAL A 148 -22.76 5.70 1.20
N THR A 149 -23.14 6.93 1.54
CA THR A 149 -24.53 7.30 1.85
C THR A 149 -25.17 8.04 0.67
N GLY A 150 -26.51 8.13 0.64
CA GLY A 150 -27.28 8.53 -0.55
C GLY A 150 -26.94 9.87 -1.20
N ALA A 151 -26.17 10.75 -0.54
CA ALA A 151 -25.71 12.03 -1.08
C ALA A 151 -24.31 11.98 -1.72
N GLN A 152 -23.51 10.94 -1.45
CA GLN A 152 -22.14 10.82 -1.95
C GLN A 152 -22.12 10.30 -3.39
N LYS A 153 -21.40 11.01 -4.26
CA LYS A 153 -21.38 10.77 -5.71
C LYS A 153 -20.28 9.80 -6.15
N SER A 154 -19.22 9.63 -5.36
CA SER A 154 -18.09 8.77 -5.69
C SER A 154 -18.16 7.45 -4.94
N VAL A 155 -17.96 6.36 -5.67
CA VAL A 155 -17.69 5.04 -5.12
C VAL A 155 -16.30 4.66 -5.63
N ASN A 156 -15.37 4.41 -4.72
CA ASN A 156 -13.98 4.08 -5.06
C ASN A 156 -13.68 2.61 -4.81
N ALA A 157 -14.39 1.97 -3.88
CA ALA A 157 -14.13 0.60 -3.47
C ALA A 157 -15.39 -0.16 -3.07
N ILE A 158 -15.30 -1.49 -3.08
CA ILE A 158 -16.29 -2.41 -2.51
C ILE A 158 -15.64 -3.17 -1.35
N ALA A 159 -16.34 -3.25 -0.23
CA ALA A 159 -15.94 -4.07 0.90
C ALA A 159 -15.98 -5.56 0.52
N LEU A 160 -14.90 -6.29 0.80
CA LEU A 160 -14.82 -7.74 0.64
C LEU A 160 -14.90 -8.48 1.99
N SER A 161 -14.68 -7.77 3.10
CA SER A 161 -14.79 -8.29 4.46
C SER A 161 -15.66 -7.39 5.34
N LYS A 162 -15.96 -7.88 6.55
CA LYS A 162 -16.39 -7.00 7.65
C LYS A 162 -15.19 -6.17 8.15
N ALA A 163 -15.47 -5.11 8.91
CA ALA A 163 -14.42 -4.35 9.57
C ALA A 163 -13.65 -5.21 10.59
N HIS A 164 -12.33 -5.07 10.61
CA HIS A 164 -11.44 -5.67 11.59
C HIS A 164 -10.85 -4.59 12.48
N LYS A 165 -10.98 -4.77 13.79
CA LYS A 165 -10.38 -3.88 14.78
C LYS A 165 -8.90 -4.23 14.97
N LEU A 166 -8.01 -3.27 14.78
CA LEU A 166 -6.58 -3.41 15.12
C LEU A 166 -6.28 -2.81 16.50
N THR A 167 -6.78 -1.58 16.75
CA THR A 167 -6.66 -0.89 18.04
C THR A 167 -7.99 -0.22 18.40
N GLU A 168 -8.07 0.54 19.51
CA GLU A 168 -9.30 1.27 19.89
C GLU A 168 -9.73 2.32 18.85
N ASP A 169 -8.77 2.87 18.11
CA ASP A 169 -8.99 3.93 17.13
C ASP A 169 -8.77 3.49 15.68
N LEU A 170 -8.12 2.34 15.46
CA LEU A 170 -7.77 1.86 14.12
C LEU A 170 -8.59 0.64 13.70
N PHE A 171 -9.29 0.80 12.58
CA PHE A 171 -10.07 -0.23 11.92
C PHE A 171 -9.57 -0.40 10.49
N ILE A 172 -9.57 -1.63 10.01
CA ILE A 172 -9.25 -1.96 8.62
C ILE A 172 -10.37 -2.78 7.99
N VAL A 173 -10.50 -2.70 6.68
CA VAL A 173 -11.42 -3.54 5.90
C VAL A 173 -10.68 -4.03 4.66
N LEU A 174 -10.89 -5.30 4.28
CA LEU A 174 -10.45 -5.77 2.98
C LEU A 174 -11.36 -5.13 1.93
N ALA A 175 -10.80 -4.35 1.02
CA ALA A 175 -11.56 -3.65 0.00
C ALA A 175 -10.94 -3.86 -1.39
N SER A 176 -11.82 -3.95 -2.40
CA SER A 176 -11.45 -3.92 -3.81
C SER A 176 -11.69 -2.52 -4.35
N VAL A 177 -10.62 -1.80 -4.62
CA VAL A 177 -10.57 -0.47 -5.24
C VAL A 177 -10.54 -0.65 -6.75
N PHE A 178 -11.46 0.00 -7.45
CA PHE A 178 -11.62 -0.10 -8.92
C PHE A 178 -11.59 1.27 -9.61
N GLY A 179 -11.17 2.29 -8.87
CA GLY A 179 -10.84 3.60 -9.38
C GLY A 179 -11.95 4.63 -9.44
N ASN A 180 -11.62 5.81 -9.97
CA ASN A 180 -12.52 6.97 -10.02
C ASN A 180 -13.48 6.84 -11.21
N ARG A 181 -14.58 6.08 -11.04
CA ARG A 181 -15.91 6.30 -11.66
C ARG A 181 -16.83 5.10 -11.45
N ALA A 182 -17.74 5.24 -10.50
CA ALA A 182 -19.13 4.86 -10.71
C ALA A 182 -20.00 6.04 -10.30
N ILE A 183 -20.17 7.03 -11.20
CA ILE A 183 -21.26 7.99 -11.07
C ILE A 183 -22.54 7.16 -11.20
N LYS A 184 -23.42 7.22 -10.21
CA LYS A 184 -24.75 6.61 -10.28
C LYS A 184 -25.42 7.04 -11.60
N GLY A 185 -25.66 6.08 -12.48
CA GLY A 185 -26.83 6.10 -13.36
C GLY A 185 -28.08 5.78 -12.56
#